data_AF-A0A7V1M0V3-F1
#
_entry.id   AF-A0A7V1M0V3-F1
#
_cell.length_a   1.000
_cell.length_b   1.000
_cell.length_c   1.000
_cell.angle_alpha   90.00
_cell.angle_beta   90.00
_cell.angle_gamma   90.00
#
_symmetry.space_group_name_H-M   'P 1'
#
loop_
_entity.id
_entity.type
_entity.pdbx_description
1 polymer ?
#
loop_
_entity_poly.entity_id
_entity_poly.type
_entity_poly.pdbx_seq_one_letter_code
_entity_poly.pdbx_strand_id
1 'polypeptide(L)'
;MAIDPRNLRSSELCRLLNSTPIGEVIGERQLRRHRTRAGLRIAASNDPQRVDLLRYVAWLVGERHKPKPETEGLTGYDAQRERALARSKAQSLSGRDIGELP
;
A
#
# COMPACT_ATOMS: atom_id res chain seq x y z
N MET A 1 -32.45 -12.07 -6.27
CA MET A 1 -31.32 -12.80 -6.88
C MET A 1 -30.34 -13.14 -5.76
N ALA A 2 -30.15 -14.42 -5.44
CA ALA A 2 -29.20 -14.81 -4.39
C ALA A 2 -27.78 -14.75 -4.97
N ILE A 3 -26.92 -13.92 -4.39
CA ILE A 3 -25.50 -13.83 -4.78
C ILE A 3 -24.73 -14.80 -3.89
N ASP A 4 -23.93 -15.69 -4.49
CA ASP A 4 -22.99 -16.53 -3.74
C ASP A 4 -21.69 -15.75 -3.50
N PRO A 5 -21.37 -15.35 -2.25
CA PRO A 5 -20.18 -14.57 -1.95
C PRO A 5 -18.87 -15.34 -2.17
N ARG A 6 -18.91 -16.67 -2.30
CA ARG A 6 -17.73 -17.50 -2.54
C ARG A 6 -17.39 -17.65 -4.03
N ASN A 7 -18.24 -17.15 -4.93
CA ASN A 7 -18.12 -17.42 -6.35
C ASN A 7 -18.45 -16.21 -7.24
N LEU A 8 -17.73 -15.09 -7.04
CA LEU A 8 -18.03 -13.81 -7.68
C LEU A 8 -17.15 -13.52 -8.90
N ARG A 9 -17.74 -12.93 -9.95
CA ARG A 9 -16.97 -12.23 -10.98
C ARG A 9 -16.33 -10.99 -10.38
N SER A 10 -15.21 -10.53 -10.96
CA SER A 10 -14.52 -9.32 -10.47
C SER A 10 -15.43 -8.08 -10.46
N SER A 11 -16.29 -7.92 -11.46
CA SER A 11 -17.26 -6.81 -11.52
C SER A 11 -18.37 -6.94 -10.47
N GLU A 12 -18.84 -8.15 -10.18
CA GLU A 12 -19.83 -8.41 -9.13
C GLU A 12 -19.25 -8.10 -7.74
N LEU A 13 -18.02 -8.52 -7.48
CA LEU A 13 -17.30 -8.20 -6.25
C LEU A 13 -17.13 -6.68 -6.07
N CYS A 14 -16.72 -5.98 -7.13
CA CYS A 14 -16.57 -4.52 -7.13
C CYS A 14 -17.90 -3.82 -6.77
N ARG A 15 -19.00 -4.21 -7.43
CA ARG A 15 -20.34 -3.67 -7.13
C ARG A 15 -20.81 -4.02 -5.72
N LEU A 16 -20.53 -5.23 -5.25
CA LEU A 16 -20.90 -5.68 -3.90
C LEU A 16 -20.17 -4.89 -2.81
N LEU A 17 -18.89 -4.57 -3.01
CA LEU A 17 -18.14 -3.77 -2.03
C LEU A 17 -18.57 -2.31 -2.03
N ASN A 18 -19.00 -1.79 -3.19
CA ASN A 18 -19.45 -0.41 -3.36
C ASN A 18 -20.96 -0.23 -3.13
N SER A 19 -21.71 -1.28 -2.76
CA SER A 19 -23.15 -1.17 -2.47
C SER A 19 -23.45 -0.60 -1.08
N THR A 20 -22.43 -0.11 -0.38
CA THR A 20 -22.55 0.47 0.96
C THR A 20 -22.80 1.98 0.89
N PRO A 21 -23.45 2.60 1.89
CA PRO A 21 -23.70 4.04 1.92
C PRO A 21 -22.46 4.93 1.93
N ILE A 22 -21.28 4.32 2.13
CA ILE A 22 -19.99 5.01 2.30
C ILE A 22 -19.36 5.37 0.95
N GLY A 23 -19.99 4.99 -0.18
CA GLY A 23 -19.54 5.30 -1.53
C GLY A 23 -18.57 4.26 -2.11
N GLU A 24 -17.72 4.69 -3.04
CA GLU A 24 -16.74 3.81 -3.70
C GLU A 24 -15.63 3.40 -2.73
N VAL A 25 -15.64 2.12 -2.34
CA VAL A 25 -14.62 1.50 -1.50
C VAL A 25 -13.44 1.01 -2.35
N ILE A 26 -13.72 0.53 -3.56
CA ILE A 26 -12.69 0.01 -4.47
C ILE A 26 -13.10 0.14 -5.94
N GLY A 27 -12.12 0.48 -6.80
CA GLY A 27 -12.29 0.47 -8.25
C GLY A 27 -11.79 -0.81 -8.92
N GLU A 28 -12.25 -1.09 -10.15
CA GLU A 28 -11.88 -2.30 -10.90
C GLU A 28 -10.36 -2.43 -11.15
N ARG A 29 -9.67 -1.31 -11.40
CA ARG A 29 -8.22 -1.29 -11.61
C ARG A 29 -7.46 -1.74 -10.37
N GLN A 30 -7.90 -1.31 -9.18
CA GLN A 30 -7.31 -1.73 -7.91
C GLN A 30 -7.61 -3.21 -7.65
N LEU A 31 -8.84 -3.65 -7.88
CA LEU A 31 -9.21 -5.05 -7.75
C LEU A 31 -8.38 -5.96 -8.66
N ARG A 32 -8.13 -5.55 -9.92
CA ARG A 32 -7.24 -6.28 -10.84
C ARG A 32 -5.83 -6.42 -10.28
N ARG A 33 -5.25 -5.36 -9.73
CA ARG A 33 -3.92 -5.40 -9.08
C ARG A 33 -3.89 -6.34 -7.89
N HIS A 34 -4.93 -6.32 -7.06
CA HIS A 34 -5.06 -7.24 -5.92
C HIS A 34 -5.10 -8.69 -6.39
N ARG A 35 -5.86 -8.99 -7.46
CA ARG A 35 -5.88 -10.33 -8.07
C ARG A 35 -4.50 -10.78 -8.55
N THR A 36 -3.75 -9.92 -9.23
CA THR A 36 -2.40 -10.24 -9.67
C THR A 36 -1.45 -10.48 -8.49
N ARG A 37 -1.55 -9.69 -7.41
CA ARG A 37 -0.70 -9.84 -6.21
C ARG A 37 -1.05 -11.06 -5.37
N ALA A 38 -2.33 -11.32 -5.17
CA ALA A 38 -2.82 -12.40 -4.33
C ALA A 38 -2.72 -13.76 -5.02
N GLY A 39 -2.73 -13.78 -6.36
CA GLY A 39 -2.76 -15.00 -7.16
C GLY A 39 -4.00 -15.84 -6.88
N LEU A 40 -3.84 -17.16 -6.88
CA LEU A 40 -4.92 -18.13 -6.64
C LEU A 40 -5.41 -18.17 -5.18
N ARG A 41 -4.76 -17.47 -4.25
CA ARG A 41 -5.13 -17.48 -2.82
C ARG A 41 -6.54 -16.93 -2.56
N ILE A 42 -7.02 -16.07 -3.44
CA ILE A 42 -8.34 -15.43 -3.34
C ILE A 42 -9.35 -16.01 -4.33
N ALA A 43 -8.94 -17.00 -5.13
CA ALA A 43 -9.81 -17.60 -6.13
C ALA A 43 -10.91 -18.43 -5.48
N ALA A 44 -12.05 -18.54 -6.16
CA ALA A 44 -13.11 -19.46 -5.77
C ALA A 44 -12.62 -20.91 -5.87
N SER A 45 -13.13 -21.79 -5.00
CA SER A 45 -12.68 -23.18 -4.93
C SER A 45 -12.97 -23.99 -6.21
N ASN A 46 -14.02 -23.61 -6.94
CA ASN A 46 -14.50 -24.29 -8.13
C ASN A 46 -14.10 -23.61 -9.45
N ASP A 47 -13.70 -22.34 -9.42
CA ASP A 47 -13.34 -21.56 -10.61
C ASP A 47 -12.20 -20.57 -10.32
N PRO A 48 -11.00 -20.75 -10.90
CA PRO A 48 -9.86 -19.86 -10.68
C PRO A 48 -10.08 -18.44 -11.25
N GLN A 49 -11.02 -18.26 -12.18
CA GLN A 49 -11.36 -16.95 -12.74
C GLN A 49 -12.25 -16.13 -11.80
N ARG A 50 -12.94 -16.77 -10.86
CA ARG A 50 -13.81 -16.12 -9.88
C ARG A 50 -13.10 -15.86 -8.57
N VAL A 51 -13.67 -14.97 -7.77
CA VAL A 51 -13.15 -14.54 -6.47
C VAL A 51 -14.07 -15.02 -5.36
N ASP A 52 -13.48 -15.58 -4.32
CA ASP A 52 -14.14 -15.81 -3.05
C ASP A 52 -13.97 -14.57 -2.17
N LEU A 53 -15.08 -13.91 -1.82
CA LEU A 53 -15.07 -12.69 -1.00
C LEU A 53 -14.38 -12.90 0.35
N LEU A 54 -14.59 -14.03 1.01
CA LEU A 54 -14.03 -14.29 2.34
C LEU A 54 -12.52 -14.48 2.24
N ARG A 55 -12.04 -15.24 1.24
CA ARG A 55 -10.61 -15.38 0.99
C ARG A 55 -9.97 -14.06 0.60
N TYR A 56 -10.67 -13.26 -0.19
CA TYR A 56 -10.22 -11.92 -0.58
C TYR A 56 -10.05 -11.00 0.63
N VAL A 57 -11.05 -10.93 1.52
CA VAL A 57 -10.98 -10.14 2.75
C VAL A 57 -9.90 -10.66 3.69
N ALA A 58 -9.78 -11.97 3.87
CA ALA A 58 -8.71 -12.57 4.69
C ALA A 58 -7.32 -12.19 4.15
N TRP A 59 -7.14 -12.22 2.82
CA TRP A 59 -5.90 -11.76 2.19
C TRP A 59 -5.66 -10.27 2.43
N LEU A 60 -6.67 -9.41 2.29
CA LEU A 60 -6.55 -7.97 2.58
C LEU A 60 -6.14 -7.69 4.02
N VAL A 61 -6.76 -8.39 4.98
CA VAL A 61 -6.39 -8.30 6.40
C VAL A 61 -4.95 -8.73 6.60
N GLY A 62 -4.53 -9.82 5.97
CA GLY A 62 -3.14 -10.26 5.96
C GLY A 62 -2.20 -9.17 5.45
N GLU A 63 -2.46 -8.62 4.25
CA GLU A 63 -1.64 -7.54 3.68
C GLU A 63 -1.57 -6.30 4.58
N ARG A 64 -2.69 -5.93 5.23
CA ARG A 64 -2.76 -4.76 6.13
C ARG A 64 -1.88 -4.92 7.37
N HIS A 65 -1.78 -6.14 7.91
CA HIS A 65 -1.03 -6.44 9.13
C HIS A 65 0.36 -7.02 8.87
N LYS A 66 0.81 -7.08 7.60
CA LYS A 66 2.20 -7.44 7.32
C LYS A 66 3.13 -6.47 8.05
N PRO A 67 4.19 -6.98 8.70
CA PRO A 67 5.21 -6.12 9.28
C PRO A 67 5.75 -5.23 8.16
N LYS A 68 5.65 -3.92 8.35
CA LYS A 68 6.30 -2.98 7.45
C LYS A 68 7.80 -3.18 7.63
N PRO A 69 8.59 -3.24 6.53
CA PRO A 69 10.02 -3.31 6.68
C PRO A 69 10.45 -2.15 7.57
N GLU A 70 11.21 -2.47 8.62
CA GLU A 70 11.86 -1.45 9.43
C GLU A 70 12.69 -0.62 8.45
N THR A 71 12.46 0.69 8.47
CA THR A 71 13.23 1.58 7.62
C THR A 71 14.63 1.56 8.20
N GLU A 72 15.58 0.87 7.57
CA GLU A 72 16.98 0.91 7.98
C GLU A 72 17.45 2.38 7.90
N GLY A 73 17.50 3.06 9.05
CA GLY A 73 17.85 4.47 9.17
C GLY A 73 17.15 5.16 10.34
N LEU A 74 17.59 6.39 10.62
CA LEU A 74 16.92 7.26 11.59
C LEU A 74 15.50 7.53 11.11
N THR A 75 14.50 7.35 11.99
CA THR A 75 13.10 7.65 11.69
C THR A 75 12.63 8.87 12.49
N GLY A 76 11.61 9.57 12.01
CA GLY A 76 11.02 10.71 12.72
C GLY A 76 11.99 11.87 12.97
N TYR A 77 12.09 12.30 14.25
CA TYR A 77 12.87 13.46 14.68
C TYR A 77 14.36 13.32 14.39
N ASP A 78 14.92 12.13 14.59
CA ASP A 78 16.36 11.92 14.43
C ASP A 78 16.79 12.01 12.96
N ALA A 79 15.95 11.54 12.03
CA ALA A 79 16.15 11.70 10.59
C ALA A 79 16.14 13.18 10.18
N GLN A 80 15.24 13.96 10.80
CA GLN A 80 15.12 15.39 10.54
C GLN A 80 16.31 16.16 11.11
N ARG A 81 16.77 15.79 12.32
CA ARG A 81 17.95 16.35 12.98
C ARG A 81 19.22 16.08 12.17
N GLU A 82 19.41 14.86 11.67
CA GLU A 82 20.57 14.52 10.85
C GLU A 82 20.58 15.29 9.53
N ARG A 83 19.44 15.42 8.85
CA ARG A 83 19.31 16.26 7.64
C ARG A 83 19.57 17.74 7.94
N ALA A 84 19.24 18.24 9.13
CA ALA A 84 19.54 19.61 9.53
C ALA A 84 21.04 19.78 9.81
N LEU A 85 21.66 18.83 10.50
CA LEU A 85 23.11 18.80 10.76
C LEU A 85 23.91 18.74 9.46
N ALA A 86 23.53 17.89 8.51
CA ALA A 86 24.18 17.78 7.21
C ALA A 86 24.12 19.11 6.43
N ARG A 87 22.97 19.78 6.43
CA ARG A 87 22.79 21.10 5.79
C ARG A 87 23.65 22.18 6.46
N SER A 88 23.66 22.23 7.79
CA SER A 88 24.49 23.19 8.54
C SER A 88 25.99 22.97 8.32
N LYS A 89 26.42 21.71 8.23
CA LYS A 89 27.82 21.36 7.91
C LYS A 89 28.20 21.79 6.50
N ALA A 90 27.33 21.57 5.51
CA ALA A 90 27.54 22.01 4.14
C ALA A 90 27.61 23.55 4.03
N GLN A 91 26.73 24.26 4.72
CA GLN A 91 26.76 25.74 4.77
C GLN A 91 28.04 26.26 5.43
N SER A 92 28.46 25.65 6.54
CA SER A 92 29.71 25.99 7.24
C SER A 92 30.95 25.75 6.38
N LEU A 93 30.97 24.69 5.57
CA LEU A 93 32.04 24.43 4.61
C LEU A 93 32.07 25.49 3.52
N SER A 94 30.92 25.82 2.92
CA SER A 94 30.84 26.85 1.89
C SER A 94 31.24 28.25 2.35
N GLY A 95 31.04 28.56 3.65
CA GLY A 95 31.43 29.84 4.25
C GLY A 95 32.91 29.91 4.69
N ARG A 96 33.68 28.82 4.57
CA ARG A 96 35.12 28.82 4.84
C ARG A 96 35.97 29.02 3.58
N ASP A 97 35.38 28.89 2.40
CA ASP A 97 36.01 29.08 1.08
C ASP A 97 35.80 30.51 0.51
N ILE A 98 35.74 31.53 1.38
CA ILE A 98 35.62 32.95 0.97
C ILE A 98 36.97 33.66 1.04
N GLY A 99 37.89 33.27 0.14
CA GLY A 99 39.10 34.01 -0.28
C GLY A 99 40.18 34.29 0.78
N GLU A 100 41.44 34.44 0.36
CA GLU A 100 42.51 34.93 1.24
C GLU A 100 42.25 36.40 1.61
N LEU A 101 42.35 36.70 2.92
CA LEU A 101 42.30 38.06 3.44
C LEU A 101 43.49 38.87 2.88
N PRO A 102 43.27 40.12 2.42
CA PRO A 102 44.29 40.95 1.78
C PRO A 102 45.43 41.37 2.72
#